data_AF-A0A847E6I6-F1
#
_entry.id   AF-A0A847E6I6-F1
#
_cell.length_a   1.000
_cell.length_b   1.000
_cell.length_c   1.000
_cell.angle_alpha   90.00
_cell.angle_beta   90.00
_cell.angle_gamma   90.00
#
_symmetry.space_group_name_H-M   'P 1'
#
loop_
_entity.id
_entity.type
_entity.pdbx_description
1 polymer ?
#
loop_
_entity_poly.entity_id
_entity_poly.type
_entity_poly.pdbx_seq_one_letter_code
_entity_poly.pdbx_strand_id
1 'polypeptide(L)' 'YPREKGASYQYLQMTVDKNNFHILRVSFDDMMGNSTVLKFSGIKMNRGLSSGLFEFQPPSGVSIFKMP' A
#
# COMPACT_ATOMS: atom_id res chain seq x y z
N TYR A 1 18.32 4.96 0.00
CA TYR A 1 18.30 4.26 1.30
C TYR A 1 17.69 5.16 2.35
N PRO A 2 16.85 4.63 3.26
CA PRO A 2 16.27 5.40 4.35
C PRO A 2 17.36 5.95 5.28
N ARG A 3 17.12 7.14 5.84
CA ARG A 3 18.05 7.78 6.79
C ARG A 3 17.90 7.20 8.20
N GLU A 4 16.72 6.71 8.54
CA GLU A 4 16.44 6.03 9.79
C GLU A 4 17.17 4.68 9.86
N LYS A 5 17.72 4.37 11.03
CA LYS A 5 18.30 3.05 11.32
C LYS A 5 17.17 2.10 11.72
N GLY A 6 17.08 0.94 11.06
CA GLY A 6 16.07 -0.07 11.35
C GLY A 6 14.82 -0.02 10.48
N ALA A 7 14.83 0.77 9.40
CA ALA A 7 13.75 0.74 8.42
C ALA A 7 13.57 -0.69 7.85
N SER A 8 12.32 -1.10 7.67
CA SER A 8 11.96 -2.43 7.14
C SER A 8 12.25 -2.61 5.64
N TYR A 9 12.75 -1.57 4.97
CA TYR A 9 13.06 -1.56 3.55
C TYR A 9 14.44 -0.95 3.28
N GLN A 10 15.10 -1.43 2.23
CA GLN A 10 16.40 -0.95 1.75
C GLN A 10 16.20 0.25 0.80
N TYR A 11 15.26 0.12 -0.12
CA TYR A 11 15.06 1.05 -1.21
C TYR A 11 13.57 1.27 -1.44
N LEU A 12 13.20 2.50 -1.77
CA LEU A 12 11.85 2.87 -2.18
C LEU A 12 11.95 3.80 -3.37
N GLN A 13 11.17 3.51 -4.40
CA GLN A 13 11.04 4.31 -5.60
C GLN A 13 9.56 4.55 -5.89
N MET A 14 9.25 5.77 -6.33
CA MET A 14 7.92 6.16 -6.74
C MET A 14 7.97 6.78 -8.13
N THR A 15 6.99 6.46 -8.96
CA THR A 15 6.74 7.14 -10.23
C THR A 15 5.46 7.95 -10.10
N VAL A 16 5.53 9.24 -10.40
CA VAL A 16 4.44 10.20 -10.25
C VAL A 16 4.11 10.77 -11.61
N ASP A 17 2.82 10.88 -11.93
CA ASP A 17 2.36 11.56 -13.13
C ASP A 17 2.67 13.06 -13.04
N LYS A 18 3.29 13.61 -14.09
CA LYS A 18 3.75 15.01 -14.08
C LYS A 18 2.63 16.05 -14.09
N ASN A 19 1.43 15.68 -14.54
CA ASN A 19 0.35 16.64 -14.79
C ASN A 19 -0.61 16.72 -13.60
N ASN A 20 -0.92 15.59 -12.97
CA ASN A 20 -1.89 15.50 -11.88
C ASN A 20 -1.30 14.96 -10.56
N PHE A 21 -0.01 14.63 -10.55
CA PHE A 21 0.71 14.13 -9.38
C PHE A 21 0.16 12.81 -8.81
N HIS A 22 -0.60 12.04 -9.60
CA HIS A 22 -1.01 10.70 -9.20
C HIS A 22 0.20 9.76 -9.12
N ILE A 23 0.19 8.89 -8.12
CA ILE A 23 1.19 7.83 -7.98
C ILE A 23 0.86 6.72 -8.97
N LEU A 24 1.75 6.49 -9.94
CA LEU A 24 1.59 5.47 -10.99
C LEU A 24 2.26 4.15 -10.61
N ARG A 25 3.35 4.23 -9.84
CA ARG A 25 4.12 3.06 -9.39
C ARG A 25 4.76 3.32 -8.05
N VAL A 26 4.77 2.30 -7.20
CA VAL A 26 5.63 2.21 -6.03
C VAL A 26 6.40 0.90 -6.12
N SER A 27 7.70 0.94 -5.89
CA SER A 27 8.50 -0.26 -5.70
C SER A 27 9.41 -0.13 -4.50
N PHE A 28 9.57 -1.21 -3.76
CA PHE A 28 10.47 -1.27 -2.63
C PHE A 28 11.11 -2.64 -2.50
N ASP A 29 12.32 -2.64 -1.96
CA ASP A 29 13.08 -3.83 -1.62
C ASP A 29 13.12 -3.95 -0.09
N ASP A 30 12.71 -5.09 0.46
CA ASP A 30 12.72 -5.33 1.90
C ASP A 30 14.10 -5.77 2.41
N MET A 31 14.25 -5.91 3.73
CA MET A 31 15.50 -6.35 4.35
C MET A 31 15.92 -7.79 4.01
N MET A 32 14.98 -8.62 3.55
CA MET A 32 15.21 -10.02 3.20
C MET A 32 15.57 -10.19 1.72
N GLY A 33 15.61 -9.10 0.95
CA GLY A 33 15.94 -9.09 -0.47
C GLY A 33 14.75 -9.31 -1.40
N ASN A 34 13.51 -9.26 -0.89
CA ASN A 34 12.33 -9.33 -1.76
C ASN A 34 12.03 -7.97 -2.36
N SER A 35 11.72 -7.95 -3.65
CA SER A 35 11.24 -6.76 -4.36
C SER A 35 9.72 -6.83 -4.56
N THR A 36 9.02 -5.79 -4.11
CA THR A 36 7.58 -5.61 -4.39
C THR A 36 7.38 -4.46 -5.37
N VAL A 37 6.54 -4.66 -6.37
CA VAL A 37 6.18 -3.63 -7.35
C VAL A 37 4.67 -3.49 -7.46
N LEU A 38 4.16 -2.32 -7.09
CA LEU A 38 2.76 -1.93 -7.23
C LEU A 38 2.60 -1.00 -8.44
N LYS A 39 1.70 -1.32 -9.37
CA LYS A 39 1.36 -0.49 -10.54
C LYS A 39 -0.11 -0.10 -10.50
N PHE A 40 -0.39 1.19 -10.57
CA PHE A 40 -1.74 1.72 -10.52
C PHE A 40 -2.24 2.04 -11.94
N SER A 41 -3.51 1.74 -12.20
CA SER A 41 -4.19 2.05 -13.46
C SER A 41 -5.67 2.33 -13.19
N GLY A 42 -6.35 3.03 -14.10
CA GLY A 42 -7.76 3.38 -13.92
C GLY A 42 -8.04 4.28 -12.69
N ILE A 43 -7.07 5.13 -12.33
CA ILE A 43 -7.11 5.94 -11.11
C ILE A 43 -8.31 6.90 -11.16
N LYS A 44 -9.16 6.84 -10.12
CA LYS A 44 -10.28 7.78 -9.90
C LYS A 44 -10.17 8.38 -8.51
N MET A 45 -10.26 9.70 -8.43
CA MET A 45 -10.24 10.44 -7.16
C MET A 45 -11.66 10.55 -6.60
N ASN A 46 -12.05 9.56 -5.81
CA ASN A 46 -13.38 9.52 -5.17
C ASN A 46 -13.30 10.18 -3.78
N ARG A 47 -14.12 11.20 -3.54
CA ARG A 47 -14.24 11.89 -2.24
C ARG A 47 -15.54 11.47 -1.55
N GLY A 48 -15.59 11.58 -0.22
CA GLY A 48 -16.80 11.29 0.55
C GLY A 48 -17.16 9.79 0.59
N LEU A 49 -16.15 8.91 0.58
CA LEU A 49 -16.36 7.48 0.75
C LEU A 49 -16.97 7.18 2.14
N SER A 50 -17.92 6.27 2.19
CA SER A 50 -18.56 5.83 3.45
C SER A 50 -17.55 5.15 4.37
N SER A 51 -17.65 5.38 5.69
CA SER A 51 -16.78 4.74 6.68
C SER A 51 -16.88 3.21 6.66
N GLY A 52 -18.05 2.66 6.36
CA GLY A 52 -18.29 1.22 6.29
C GLY A 52 -17.45 0.49 5.23
N LEU A 53 -16.88 1.19 4.24
CA LEU A 53 -15.92 0.59 3.29
C LEU A 53 -14.57 0.24 3.94
N PHE A 54 -14.27 0.84 5.10
CA PHE A 54 -13.04 0.63 5.86
C PHE A 54 -13.26 -0.25 7.10
N GLU A 55 -14.47 -0.75 7.28
CA GLU A 55 -14.82 -1.70 8.34
C GLU A 55 -14.80 -3.11 7.75
N PHE A 56 -13.89 -3.95 8.25
CA PHE A 56 -13.85 -5.34 7.85
C PHE A 56 -14.92 -6.15 8.58
N GLN A 57 -15.96 -6.56 7.86
CA GLN A 57 -16.93 -7.54 8.34
C GLN A 57 -16.59 -8.92 7.76
N PRO A 58 -16.12 -9.89 8.57
CA PRO A 58 -15.79 -11.21 8.07
C PRO A 58 -17.04 -11.89 7.50
N PRO A 59 -16.94 -12.56 6.33
CA PRO A 59 -18.03 -13.36 5.79
C PRO A 59 -18.48 -14.46 6.75
N SER A 60 -19.73 -14.90 6.60
CA SER A 60 -20.27 -16.03 7.37
C SER A 60 -19.41 -17.28 7.19
N GLY A 61 -19.16 -18.02 8.27
CA GLY A 61 -18.38 -19.26 8.27
C GLY A 61 -16.86 -19.08 8.34
N VAL A 62 -16.35 -17.84 8.38
CA VAL A 62 -14.91 -17.58 8.57
C VAL A 62 -14.53 -17.66 10.05
N SER A 63 -13.51 -18.46 10.35
CA SER A 63 -12.88 -18.48 11.68
C SER A 63 -12.11 -17.20 11.94
N ILE A 64 -12.36 -16.57 13.09
CA ILE A 64 -11.68 -15.34 13.50
C ILE A 64 -10.72 -15.68 14.64
N PHE A 65 -9.43 -15.39 14.43
CA PHE A 65 -8.40 -15.52 15.46
C PHE A 65 -8.04 -14.13 15.96
N LYS A 66 -8.23 -13.88 17.27
CA LYS A 66 -7.77 -12.63 17.89
C LYS A 66 -6.26 -12.70 18.07
N MET A 67 -5.54 -11.71 17.54
CA MET A 67 -4.13 -11.56 17.89
C MET A 67 -4.02 -11.06 19.34
N PRO A 68 -3.05 -11.59 20.13
CA PRO A 68 -2.79 -11.15 21.49
C PRO A 68 -2.28 -9.70 21.57
#